data_AF-A0A661U067-F1
#
_entry.id   AF-A0A661U067-F1
#
_cell.length_a   1.000
_cell.length_b   1.000
_cell.length_c   1.000
_cell.angle_alpha   90.00
_cell.angle_beta   90.00
_cell.angle_gamma   90.00
#
_symmetry.space_group_name_H-M   'P 1'
#
loop_
_entity.id
_entity.type
_entity.pdbx_description
1 polymer ?
#
loop_
_entity_poly.entity_id
_entity_poly.type
_entity_poly.pdbx_seq_one_letter_code
_entity_poly.pdbx_strand_id
1 'polypeptide(L)'
;FKERRRRSLSRAALETLAIIAYKQPTTKSEIEWVRGVDSSGVIKNLLERGLITVVGRSTSIGRPLLYATTDKFLELFGLSDLGDLPAIDEIGALEEGAGFEDEVKQVPLEGWNNLEERGR
;
A
#
# COMPACT_ATOMS: atom_id res chain seq x y z
N PHE A 1 2.24 28.07 5.56
CA PHE A 1 1.69 26.95 6.36
C PHE A 1 2.60 25.74 6.12
N LYS A 2 3.13 25.13 7.17
CA LYS A 2 4.11 24.04 7.06
C LYS A 2 3.36 22.77 6.67
N GLU A 3 3.43 22.41 5.39
CA GLU A 3 2.96 21.14 4.89
C GLU A 3 3.60 20.04 5.74
N ARG A 4 2.78 19.37 6.56
CA ARG A 4 3.18 18.13 7.23
C ARG A 4 3.48 17.16 6.10
N ARG A 5 4.72 17.13 5.63
CA ARG A 5 5.20 16.15 4.66
C ARG A 5 4.81 14.78 5.22
N ARG A 6 3.72 14.19 4.72
CA ARG A 6 3.30 12.84 5.07
C ARG A 6 4.53 12.00 4.80
N ARG A 7 5.22 11.54 5.85
CA ARG A 7 6.45 10.77 5.69
C ARG A 7 6.06 9.52 4.91
N SER A 8 6.52 9.45 3.66
CA SER A 8 6.30 8.31 2.79
C SER A 8 6.71 7.03 3.51
N LEU A 9 6.01 5.94 3.20
CA LEU A 9 6.41 4.63 3.68
C LEU A 9 7.73 4.26 3.00
N SER A 10 8.65 3.69 3.77
CA SER A 10 9.87 3.12 3.19
C SER A 10 9.50 1.91 2.33
N ARG A 11 10.40 1.49 1.45
CA ARG A 11 10.23 0.25 0.66
C ARG A 11 9.94 -0.96 1.56
N ALA A 12 10.70 -1.12 2.63
CA ALA A 12 10.48 -2.19 3.61
C ALA A 12 9.07 -2.12 4.23
N ALA A 13 8.59 -0.92 4.56
CA ALA A 13 7.24 -0.74 5.10
C ALA A 13 6.14 -1.06 4.07
N LEU A 14 6.31 -0.69 2.81
CA LEU A 14 5.37 -1.02 1.74
C LEU A 14 5.30 -2.52 1.50
N GLU A 15 6.45 -3.18 1.37
CA GLU A 15 6.54 -4.63 1.17
C GLU A 15 5.91 -5.41 2.34
N THR A 16 6.19 -5.02 3.59
CA THR A 16 5.55 -5.63 4.77
C THR A 16 4.04 -5.37 4.81
N LEU A 17 3.60 -4.15 4.48
CA LEU A 17 2.20 -3.78 4.45
C LEU A 17 1.44 -4.56 3.36
N ALA A 18 2.03 -4.74 2.18
CA ALA A 18 1.47 -5.53 1.10
C ALA A 18 1.28 -6.99 1.51
N ILE A 19 2.28 -7.60 2.15
CA ILE A 19 2.16 -8.98 2.66
C ILE A 19 0.97 -9.11 3.61
N ILE A 20 0.79 -8.15 4.52
CA ILE A 20 -0.35 -8.15 5.46
C ILE A 20 -1.66 -7.98 4.70
N ALA A 21 -1.76 -7.03 3.77
CA ALA A 21 -2.99 -6.78 3.01
C ALA A 21 -3.49 -8.02 2.25
N TYR A 22 -2.57 -8.77 1.63
CA TYR A 22 -2.91 -9.96 0.83
C TYR A 22 -3.04 -11.26 1.63
N LYS A 23 -2.39 -11.37 2.81
CA LYS A 23 -2.38 -12.62 3.60
C LYS A 23 -3.10 -12.53 4.95
N GLN A 24 -3.74 -11.41 5.25
CA GLN A 24 -4.44 -11.24 6.52
C GLN A 24 -5.56 -12.29 6.72
N PRO A 25 -5.79 -12.73 7.96
CA PRO A 25 -4.98 -12.44 9.16
C PRO A 25 -3.65 -13.22 9.15
N THR A 26 -2.52 -12.54 9.41
CA THR A 26 -1.17 -13.17 9.37
C THR A 26 -0.32 -12.86 10.60
N THR A 27 0.64 -13.74 10.92
CA THR A 27 1.55 -13.62 12.05
C THR A 27 2.87 -12.95 11.66
N LYS A 28 3.61 -12.43 12.66
CA LYS A 28 4.97 -11.90 12.47
C LYS A 28 5.88 -12.89 11.75
N SER A 29 5.85 -14.16 12.17
CA SER A 29 6.73 -15.19 11.63
C SER A 29 6.43 -15.51 10.17
N GLU A 30 5.16 -15.49 9.75
CA GLU A 30 4.78 -15.67 8.34
C GLU A 30 5.22 -14.49 7.49
N ILE A 31 5.07 -13.26 8.01
CA ILE A 31 5.59 -12.05 7.34
C ILE A 31 7.11 -12.17 7.15
N GLU A 32 7.84 -12.51 8.20
CA GLU A 32 9.30 -12.65 8.17
C GLU A 32 9.75 -13.78 7.25
N TRP A 33 8.99 -14.88 7.18
CA TRP A 33 9.25 -15.98 6.26
C TRP A 33 9.14 -15.55 4.80
N VAL A 34 8.13 -14.76 4.44
CA VAL A 34 8.00 -14.20 3.07
C VAL A 34 9.07 -13.13 2.81
N ARG A 35 9.36 -12.29 3.80
CA ARG A 35 10.31 -11.17 3.70
C ARG A 35 11.77 -11.60 3.66
N GLY A 36 12.11 -12.74 4.25
CA GLY A 36 13.47 -13.22 4.45
C GLY A 36 14.29 -12.42 5.49
N VAL A 37 13.70 -11.47 6.20
CA VAL A 37 14.38 -10.58 7.16
C VAL A 37 13.48 -10.21 8.34
N ASP A 38 14.06 -9.79 9.48
CA ASP A 38 13.30 -9.29 10.63
C ASP A 38 12.40 -8.11 10.22
N SER A 39 11.13 -8.20 10.62
CA SER A 39 10.11 -7.19 10.32
C SER A 39 9.54 -6.53 11.57
N SER A 40 10.14 -6.78 12.74
CA SER A 40 9.61 -6.35 14.05
C SER A 40 9.49 -4.82 14.15
N GLY A 41 10.54 -4.09 13.73
CA GLY A 41 10.53 -2.63 13.72
C GLY A 41 9.54 -2.02 12.72
N VAL A 42 9.39 -2.66 11.56
CA VAL A 42 8.46 -2.23 10.50
C VAL A 42 7.01 -2.42 10.95
N ILE A 43 6.68 -3.58 11.49
CA ILE A 43 5.35 -3.90 12.04
C ILE A 43 5.00 -2.91 13.14
N LYS A 44 5.92 -2.62 14.07
CA LYS A 44 5.71 -1.61 15.10
C LYS A 44 5.40 -0.23 14.49
N ASN A 45 6.14 0.18 13.47
CA ASN A 45 5.90 1.47 12.83
C ASN A 45 4.54 1.53 12.10
N LEU A 46 4.12 0.43 11.45
CA LEU A 46 2.81 0.35 10.78
C LEU A 46 1.65 0.39 11.79
N LEU A 47 1.81 -0.28 12.94
CA LEU A 47 0.87 -0.22 14.07
C LEU A 47 0.77 1.21 14.64
N GLU A 48 1.90 1.87 14.90
CA GLU A 48 1.92 3.26 15.40
C GLU A 48 1.27 4.24 14.43
N ARG A 49 1.39 3.98 13.13
CA ARG A 49 0.72 4.75 12.08
C ARG A 49 -0.75 4.38 11.93
N GLY A 50 -1.21 3.30 12.54
CA GLY A 50 -2.58 2.79 12.46
C GLY A 50 -2.95 2.24 11.09
N LEU A 51 -1.98 1.81 10.28
CA LEU A 51 -2.22 1.18 8.96
C LEU A 51 -2.53 -0.32 9.08
N ILE A 52 -2.11 -0.92 10.19
CA ILE A 52 -2.42 -2.30 10.56
C ILE A 52 -2.88 -2.33 12.01
N THR A 53 -3.55 -3.41 12.40
CA THR A 53 -4.03 -3.68 13.75
C THR A 53 -3.82 -5.14 14.13
N VAL A 54 -3.95 -5.44 15.43
CA VAL A 54 -4.00 -6.82 15.93
C VAL A 54 -5.45 -7.26 15.99
N VAL A 55 -5.78 -8.34 15.27
CA VAL A 55 -7.15 -8.88 15.20
C VAL A 55 -7.36 -10.10 16.09
N GLY A 56 -6.29 -10.62 16.69
CA GLY A 56 -6.38 -11.75 17.61
C GLY A 56 -5.05 -12.45 17.84
N ARG A 57 -5.13 -13.70 18.27
CA ARG A 57 -4.00 -14.60 18.44
C ARG A 57 -4.26 -15.90 17.70
N SER A 58 -3.22 -16.42 17.05
CA SER A 58 -3.28 -17.73 16.40
C SER A 58 -3.47 -18.85 17.43
N THR A 59 -4.08 -19.95 17.01
CA THR A 59 -4.23 -21.17 17.80
C THR A 59 -2.96 -22.03 17.83
N SER A 60 -1.98 -21.72 16.99
CA SER A 60 -0.68 -22.39 16.93
C SER A 60 0.16 -22.20 18.21
N ILE A 61 1.21 -23.01 18.34
CA ILE A 61 2.15 -22.97 19.49
C ILE A 61 2.71 -21.55 19.66
N GLY A 62 2.80 -21.09 20.92
CA GLY A 62 3.23 -19.74 21.27
C GLY A 62 2.14 -18.66 21.10
N ARG A 63 1.00 -19.00 20.49
CA ARG A 63 -0.17 -18.14 20.28
C ARG A 63 0.21 -16.74 19.78
N PRO A 64 0.95 -16.64 18.66
CA PRO A 64 1.44 -15.37 18.14
C PRO A 64 0.28 -14.44 17.76
N LEU A 65 0.55 -13.13 17.76
CA LEU A 65 -0.41 -12.11 17.34
C LEU A 65 -0.73 -12.25 15.85
N LEU A 66 -1.99 -12.00 15.51
CA LEU A 66 -2.48 -11.91 14.14
C LEU A 66 -2.68 -10.45 13.75
N TYR A 67 -2.16 -10.08 12.59
CA TYR A 67 -2.19 -8.73 12.04
C TYR A 67 -3.09 -8.65 10.81
N ALA A 68 -3.76 -7.51 10.66
CA ALA A 68 -4.63 -7.17 9.54
C ALA A 68 -4.52 -5.66 9.21
N THR A 69 -4.93 -5.24 8.02
CA THR A 69 -5.05 -3.82 7.65
C THR A 69 -6.24 -3.16 8.33
N THR A 70 -6.27 -1.83 8.33
CA THR A 70 -7.35 -1.01 8.92
C THR A 70 -8.07 -0.19 7.85
N ASP A 71 -9.15 0.47 8.21
CA ASP A 71 -9.85 1.42 7.30
C ASP A 71 -8.92 2.55 6.85
N LYS A 72 -7.97 2.97 7.70
CA LYS A 72 -6.96 3.96 7.35
C LYS A 72 -6.03 3.50 6.21
N PHE A 73 -5.82 2.18 6.08
CA PHE A 73 -5.14 1.64 4.92
C PHE A 73 -5.99 1.86 3.66
N LEU A 74 -7.27 1.49 3.68
CA LEU A 74 -8.18 1.70 2.54
C LEU A 74 -8.22 3.18 2.12
N GLU A 75 -8.40 4.10 3.08
CA GLU A 75 -8.38 5.54 2.85
C GLU A 75 -7.07 6.03 2.22
N LEU A 76 -5.93 5.48 2.66
CA LEU A 76 -4.62 5.90 2.16
C LEU A 76 -4.37 5.43 0.72
N PHE A 77 -4.89 4.26 0.36
CA PHE A 77 -4.72 3.66 -0.97
C PHE A 77 -5.90 3.93 -1.91
N GLY A 78 -6.93 4.66 -1.46
CA GLY A 78 -8.09 5.02 -2.28
C GLY A 78 -8.99 3.82 -2.62
N LEU A 79 -9.04 2.82 -1.74
CA LEU A 79 -9.83 1.61 -1.92
C LEU A 79 -11.15 1.72 -1.16
N SER A 80 -12.21 1.12 -1.70
CA SER A 80 -13.50 1.02 -1.00
C SER A 80 -13.48 -0.19 -0.06
N ASP A 81 -12.89 -1.29 -0.50
CA ASP A 81 -12.68 -2.49 0.29
C ASP A 81 -11.44 -3.29 -0.16
N LEU A 82 -11.16 -4.41 0.52
CA LEU A 82 -9.98 -5.24 0.23
C LEU A 82 -10.08 -6.02 -1.07
N GLY A 83 -11.27 -6.21 -1.63
CA GLY A 83 -11.50 -6.82 -2.93
C GLY A 83 -11.05 -5.94 -4.11
N ASP A 84 -10.86 -4.64 -3.88
CA ASP A 84 -10.28 -3.72 -4.86
C ASP A 84 -8.75 -3.91 -5.03
N LEU A 85 -8.13 -4.76 -4.21
CA LEU A 85 -6.72 -5.11 -4.37
C LEU A 85 -6.52 -5.98 -5.62
N PRO A 86 -5.51 -5.69 -6.47
CA PRO A 86 -5.18 -6.51 -7.63
C PRO A 86 -5.03 -7.99 -7.28
N ALA A 87 -5.54 -8.90 -8.11
CA ALA A 87 -5.36 -10.32 -7.83
C ALA A 87 -3.87 -10.69 -7.88
N ILE A 88 -3.41 -11.61 -7.02
CA ILE A 88 -1.99 -11.99 -6.96
C ILE A 88 -1.48 -12.50 -8.31
N ASP A 89 -2.33 -13.21 -9.07
CA ASP A 89 -2.00 -13.69 -10.41
C ASP A 89 -1.86 -12.56 -11.44
N GLU A 90 -2.54 -11.42 -11.23
CA GLU A 90 -2.45 -10.23 -12.07
C GLU A 90 -1.17 -9.42 -11.77
N ILE A 91 -0.62 -9.52 -10.54
CA ILE A 91 0.63 -8.84 -10.17
C ILE A 91 1.82 -9.36 -10.99
N GLY A 92 1.86 -10.66 -11.30
CA GLY A 92 2.88 -11.23 -12.19
C GLY A 92 2.81 -10.67 -13.61
N ALA A 93 1.62 -10.32 -14.09
CA ALA A 93 1.42 -9.68 -15.38
C ALA A 93 1.72 -8.16 -15.35
N LEU A 94 1.55 -7.50 -14.20
CA LEU A 94 1.90 -6.09 -14.01
C LEU A 94 3.42 -5.83 -14.13
N GLU A 95 4.27 -6.82 -13.84
CA GLU A 95 5.72 -6.74 -14.08
C GLU A 95 6.07 -6.61 -15.57
N GLU A 96 5.18 -7.05 -16.47
CA GLU A 96 5.36 -6.94 -17.93
C GLU A 96 4.64 -5.74 -18.56
N GLY A 97 3.84 -4.98 -17.80
CA GLY A 97 2.87 -4.07 -18.40
C GLY A 97 2.32 -2.94 -17.54
N ALA A 98 3.07 -2.40 -16.58
CA ALA A 98 2.69 -1.16 -15.89
C ALA A 98 2.83 0.08 -16.80
N GLY A 99 2.04 0.12 -17.88
CA GLY A 99 1.77 1.29 -18.67
C GLY A 99 0.91 2.27 -17.89
N PHE A 100 1.54 3.12 -17.08
CA PHE A 100 0.96 4.39 -16.63
C PHE A 100 0.83 5.42 -17.78
N GLU A 101 0.78 4.96 -19.04
CA GLU A 101 0.79 5.81 -20.24
C GLU A 101 -0.60 6.09 -20.80
N ASP A 102 -1.66 5.37 -20.39
CA ASP A 102 -2.93 5.42 -21.12
C ASP A 102 -3.95 6.45 -20.62
N GLU A 103 -3.79 7.02 -19.42
CA GLU A 103 -4.64 8.14 -18.96
C GLU A 103 -4.15 9.53 -19.37
N VAL A 104 -2.86 9.71 -19.67
CA VAL A 104 -2.32 11.03 -20.09
C VAL A 104 -2.65 11.34 -21.56
N LYS A 105 -2.98 10.32 -22.37
CA LYS A 105 -3.18 10.44 -23.83
C LYS A 105 -4.52 11.05 -24.26
N GLN A 106 -5.44 11.33 -23.33
CA GLN A 106 -6.75 11.91 -23.67
C GLN A 106 -6.94 13.37 -23.29
N VAL A 107 -5.96 14.04 -22.67
CA VAL A 107 -6.03 15.50 -22.52
C VAL A 107 -5.69 16.13 -23.87
N PRO A 108 -6.63 16.80 -24.57
CA PRO A 108 -6.32 17.42 -25.85
C PRO A 108 -5.31 18.54 -25.62
N LEU A 109 -4.09 18.39 -26.16
CA LEU A 109 -3.02 19.38 -26.07
C LEU A 109 -3.33 20.68 -26.85
N GLU A 110 -4.46 20.73 -27.55
CA GLU A 110 -4.93 21.89 -28.31
C GLU A 110 -5.35 23.08 -27.42
N GLY A 111 -5.61 22.85 -26.12
CA GLY A 111 -6.08 23.89 -25.19
C GLY A 111 -4.97 24.78 -24.59
N TRP A 112 -3.70 24.40 -24.69
CA TRP A 112 -2.60 25.13 -24.02
C TRP A 112 -1.95 26.20 -24.90
N ASN A 113 -2.08 26.10 -26.22
CA ASN A 113 -1.48 27.08 -27.15
C ASN A 113 -2.21 28.43 -27.21
N ASN A 114 -3.41 28.54 -26.63
CA ASN A 114 -4.22 29.77 -26.67
C ASN A 114 -4.19 30.60 -25.37
N LEU A 115 -3.34 30.27 -24.40
CA LEU A 115 -3.26 30.99 -23.12
C LEU A 115 -2.08 31.97 -23.01
N GLU A 116 -1.17 32.01 -23.99
CA GLU A 116 -0.11 33.04 -24.03
C GLU A 116 -0.54 34.36 -24.71
N GLU A 117 -1.74 34.43 -25.30
CA GLU A 117 -2.21 35.66 -25.98
C GLU A 117 -3.20 36.52 -25.17
N ARG A 118 -3.54 36.14 -23.93
CA ARG A 118 -4.49 36.90 -23.08
C ARG A 118 -3.85 37.68 -21.93
N GLY A 119 -2.56 38.00 -22.07
CA GLY A 119 -1.79 38.79 -21.10
C GLY A 119 -1.32 40.16 -21.62
N ARG A 120 -2.04 40.79 -22.55
CA ARG A 120 -1.90 42.21 -22.87
C ARG A 120 -3.18 42.97 -22.56
#